data_AF-A0A348NVJ5-F1
#
_entry.id   AF-A0A348NVJ5-F1
#
_cell.length_a   1.000
_cell.length_b   1.000
_cell.length_c   1.000
_cell.angle_alpha   90.00
_cell.angle_beta   90.00
_cell.angle_gamma   90.00
#
_symmetry.space_group_name_H-M   'P 1'
#
loop_
_entity.id
_entity.type
_entity.pdbx_description
1 polymer ?
#
loop_
_entity_poly.entity_id
_entity_poly.type
_entity_poly.pdbx_seq_one_letter_code
_entity_poly.pdbx_strand_id
1 'polypeptide(L)'
;MNHADTIMVISTTEIKAVINDSTKALSRKFSVSTTSAKRGLYTDLFDVTMGSATMRESGGNKYTDFSPENIFLGLNAGSQTIPSGTEGKNNVFVGNNAGFSNGSGRSNIFIGDLAGYSNTGWHFNTFVGSSAGYNSNGSDNTFVGCSAGYSNTSGQSNAIFGDFAGAMNVTGNHNSIFGHASGIYLTAGNDNTFMGYYSGRGASSGGSDSHYNCLFGSESGRDVTGDSNVMIGRQSGLSNLSGSGNVFLGNQAGYGETG
;
A
#
# COMPACT_ATOMS: atom_id res chain seq x y z
N MET A 1 -10.81 4.00 -57.18
CA MET A 1 -11.18 2.84 -56.34
C MET A 1 -11.71 3.41 -55.04
N ASN A 2 -12.97 3.12 -54.69
CA ASN A 2 -13.59 3.62 -53.48
C ASN A 2 -12.86 3.04 -52.25
N HIS A 3 -12.30 3.92 -51.43
CA HIS A 3 -11.74 3.59 -50.12
C HIS A 3 -12.89 3.32 -49.16
N ALA A 4 -13.58 2.18 -49.36
CA ALA A 4 -14.55 1.69 -48.40
C ALA A 4 -13.82 1.42 -47.08
N ASP A 5 -14.31 2.04 -46.00
CA ASP A 5 -13.79 1.92 -44.65
C ASP A 5 -13.67 0.44 -44.24
N THR A 6 -12.44 -0.06 -44.19
CA THR A 6 -12.17 -1.42 -43.72
C THR A 6 -12.30 -1.48 -42.21
N ILE A 7 -13.49 -1.85 -41.71
CA ILE A 7 -13.79 -1.88 -40.27
C ILE A 7 -13.04 -3.01 -39.53
N MET A 8 -12.84 -4.15 -40.18
CA MET A 8 -12.12 -5.30 -39.61
C MET A 8 -11.53 -6.17 -40.72
N VAL A 9 -10.22 -6.43 -40.65
CA VAL A 9 -9.53 -7.45 -41.43
C VAL A 9 -9.21 -8.61 -40.50
N ILE A 10 -9.63 -9.80 -40.87
CA ILE A 10 -9.16 -11.04 -40.26
C ILE A 10 -8.36 -11.76 -41.35
N SER A 11 -7.07 -11.93 -41.15
CA SER A 11 -6.19 -12.70 -42.02
C SER A 11 -5.64 -13.92 -41.27
N THR A 12 -4.92 -14.78 -41.97
CA THR A 12 -4.20 -15.91 -41.36
C THR A 12 -3.06 -15.46 -40.44
N THR A 13 -2.68 -14.18 -40.47
CA THR A 13 -1.52 -13.64 -39.74
C THR A 13 -1.86 -12.48 -38.80
N GLU A 14 -3.00 -11.81 -38.93
CA GLU A 14 -3.42 -10.70 -38.06
C GLU A 14 -4.94 -10.49 -38.00
N ILE A 15 -5.42 -9.92 -36.88
CA ILE A 15 -6.74 -9.30 -36.78
C ILE A 15 -6.54 -7.80 -36.61
N LYS A 16 -6.96 -7.00 -37.60
CA LYS A 16 -6.81 -5.55 -37.63
C LYS A 16 -8.16 -4.88 -37.73
N ALA A 17 -8.61 -4.21 -36.67
CA ALA A 17 -9.81 -3.38 -36.68
C ALA A 17 -9.43 -1.91 -36.82
N VAL A 18 -9.84 -1.27 -37.91
CA VAL A 18 -9.61 0.17 -38.15
C VAL A 18 -10.94 0.89 -37.97
N ILE A 19 -11.09 1.59 -36.84
CA ILE A 19 -12.28 2.38 -36.55
C ILE A 19 -11.99 3.83 -36.95
N ASN A 20 -12.58 4.27 -38.07
CA ASN A 20 -12.41 5.62 -38.59
C ASN A 20 -13.05 6.67 -37.64
N ASP A 21 -12.37 7.79 -37.43
CA ASP A 21 -12.67 8.80 -36.40
C ASP A 21 -13.80 9.77 -36.81
N SER A 22 -14.51 9.48 -37.91
CA SER A 22 -15.35 10.44 -38.60
C SER A 22 -16.68 10.76 -37.91
N THR A 23 -17.10 9.99 -36.89
CA THR A 23 -18.27 10.34 -36.07
C THR A 23 -18.09 9.99 -34.60
N LYS A 24 -18.52 10.92 -33.74
CA LYS A 24 -18.40 10.96 -32.27
C LYS A 24 -18.99 9.72 -31.57
N ALA A 25 -18.25 8.62 -31.49
CA ALA A 25 -18.62 7.49 -30.63
C ALA A 25 -18.17 7.75 -29.18
N LEU A 26 -19.12 7.92 -28.26
CA LEU A 26 -18.90 8.29 -26.85
C LEU A 26 -18.39 7.15 -25.93
N SER A 27 -18.23 5.92 -26.44
CA SER A 27 -17.34 4.91 -25.86
C SER A 27 -17.02 3.83 -26.91
N ARG A 28 -15.78 3.32 -26.90
CA ARG A 28 -15.31 2.24 -27.78
C ARG A 28 -15.04 1.01 -26.91
N LYS A 29 -15.81 -0.06 -27.08
CA LYS A 29 -15.62 -1.34 -26.37
C LYS A 29 -15.24 -2.42 -27.38
N PHE A 30 -14.08 -3.04 -27.18
CA PHE A 30 -13.69 -4.26 -27.89
C PHE A 30 -14.10 -5.45 -27.02
N SER A 31 -15.03 -6.29 -27.50
CA SER A 31 -15.50 -7.49 -26.79
C SER A 31 -15.50 -8.70 -27.72
N VAL A 32 -14.89 -9.80 -27.26
CA VAL A 32 -14.85 -11.08 -27.98
C VAL A 32 -15.72 -12.08 -27.21
N SER A 33 -16.67 -12.73 -27.88
CA SER A 33 -17.56 -13.75 -27.29
C SER A 33 -17.85 -14.87 -28.29
N THR A 34 -18.00 -16.11 -27.81
CA THR A 34 -18.42 -17.25 -28.64
C THR A 34 -19.67 -17.91 -28.06
N THR A 35 -20.50 -18.50 -28.91
CA THR A 35 -21.51 -19.50 -28.54
C THR A 35 -21.17 -20.81 -29.24
N SER A 36 -20.90 -21.88 -28.48
CA SER A 36 -20.53 -23.18 -29.04
C SER A 36 -21.74 -23.98 -29.52
N ALA A 37 -21.60 -24.65 -30.67
CA ALA A 37 -22.57 -25.64 -31.18
C ALA A 37 -22.24 -27.09 -30.78
N LYS A 38 -21.17 -27.37 -30.03
CA LYS A 38 -20.80 -28.74 -29.60
C LYS A 38 -20.21 -28.76 -28.18
N ARG A 39 -20.83 -29.57 -27.30
CA ARG A 39 -20.39 -29.82 -25.92
C ARG A 39 -19.06 -30.60 -25.91
N GLY A 40 -18.07 -30.12 -25.15
CA GLY A 40 -17.16 -31.01 -24.42
C GLY A 40 -15.65 -30.89 -24.63
N LEU A 41 -15.11 -29.99 -25.45
CA LEU A 41 -13.65 -29.78 -25.57
C LEU A 41 -13.33 -28.29 -25.51
N TYR A 42 -12.63 -27.88 -24.46
CA TYR A 42 -12.11 -26.53 -24.26
C TYR A 42 -10.59 -26.57 -24.47
N THR A 43 -10.10 -25.74 -25.38
CA THR A 43 -8.68 -25.34 -25.48
C THR A 43 -8.69 -23.82 -25.35
N ASP A 44 -7.78 -23.25 -24.57
CA ASP A 44 -7.87 -21.89 -24.02
C ASP A 44 -8.35 -20.82 -25.04
N LEU A 45 -9.35 -20.03 -24.61
CA LEU A 45 -10.28 -19.31 -25.50
C LEU A 45 -9.95 -17.81 -25.68
N PHE A 46 -8.97 -17.26 -24.96
CA PHE A 46 -8.45 -15.90 -25.16
C PHE A 46 -7.06 -15.75 -24.50
N ASP A 47 -6.01 -16.06 -25.26
CA ASP A 47 -4.63 -15.80 -24.84
C ASP A 47 -4.25 -14.36 -25.18
N VAL A 48 -4.24 -13.48 -24.17
CA VAL A 48 -3.57 -12.18 -24.28
C VAL A 48 -2.10 -12.40 -23.98
N THR A 49 -1.28 -12.48 -25.03
CA THR A 49 0.17 -12.56 -24.84
C THR A 49 0.67 -11.30 -24.12
N MET A 50 1.75 -11.40 -23.34
CA MET A 50 2.23 -10.29 -22.49
C MET A 50 2.56 -9.00 -23.26
N GLY A 51 2.86 -9.11 -24.56
CA GLY A 51 3.06 -7.95 -25.44
C GLY A 51 1.76 -7.23 -25.84
N SER A 52 0.60 -7.85 -25.61
CA SER A 52 -0.71 -7.41 -26.11
C SER A 52 -1.55 -6.65 -25.07
N ALA A 53 -1.15 -6.60 -23.80
CA ALA A 53 -1.88 -5.92 -22.73
C ALA A 53 -1.21 -4.60 -22.31
N THR A 54 -0.94 -3.68 -23.24
CA THR A 54 -0.40 -2.37 -22.90
C THR A 54 -1.48 -1.29 -22.99
N MET A 55 -1.82 -0.68 -21.85
CA MET A 55 -2.61 0.56 -21.81
C MET A 55 -1.65 1.74 -21.92
N ARG A 56 -1.91 2.70 -22.80
CA ARG A 56 -1.10 3.91 -22.99
C ARG A 56 -1.98 5.15 -23.12
N GLU A 57 -1.49 6.32 -22.73
CA GLU A 57 -2.15 7.59 -23.06
C GLU A 57 -1.77 8.10 -24.45
N SER A 58 -2.47 9.14 -24.91
CA SER A 58 -2.18 9.84 -26.18
C SER A 58 -0.75 10.36 -26.29
N GLY A 59 -0.09 10.65 -25.15
CA GLY A 59 1.32 11.05 -25.07
C GLY A 59 2.32 9.90 -25.13
N GLY A 60 1.86 8.64 -25.17
CA GLY A 60 2.71 7.46 -25.27
C GLY A 60 3.16 6.87 -23.94
N ASN A 61 2.82 7.45 -22.79
CA ASN A 61 3.17 6.87 -21.48
C ASN A 61 2.43 5.53 -21.24
N LYS A 62 3.12 4.55 -20.65
CA LYS A 62 2.62 3.18 -20.37
C LYS A 62 1.94 3.15 -19.00
N TYR A 63 0.69 2.70 -18.95
CA TYR A 63 -0.10 2.52 -17.72
C TYR A 63 -0.04 1.11 -17.17
N THR A 64 0.23 0.10 -18.01
CA THR A 64 0.25 -1.31 -17.57
C THR A 64 1.46 -2.07 -18.06
N ASP A 65 2.11 -2.81 -17.16
CA ASP A 65 3.05 -3.88 -17.48
C ASP A 65 2.52 -5.18 -16.88
N PHE A 66 2.04 -6.09 -17.74
CA PHE A 66 1.68 -7.45 -17.35
C PHE A 66 2.86 -8.36 -17.66
N SER A 67 3.94 -8.15 -16.90
CA SER A 67 5.04 -9.10 -16.83
C SER A 67 4.53 -10.35 -16.07
N PRO A 68 5.00 -11.57 -16.36
CA PRO A 68 4.61 -12.73 -15.55
C PRO A 68 5.19 -12.61 -14.14
N GLU A 69 6.13 -11.68 -13.96
CA GLU A 69 6.81 -11.42 -12.70
C GLU A 69 6.16 -10.26 -11.93
N ASN A 70 5.54 -9.26 -12.58
CA ASN A 70 4.98 -8.10 -11.88
C ASN A 70 3.68 -7.60 -12.54
N ILE A 71 2.76 -7.07 -11.73
CA ILE A 71 1.53 -6.43 -12.17
C ILE A 71 1.62 -4.94 -11.82
N PHE A 72 1.82 -4.08 -12.82
CA PHE A 72 1.82 -2.63 -12.63
C PHE A 72 0.62 -1.99 -13.34
N LEU A 73 -0.13 -1.14 -12.64
CA LEU A 73 -1.30 -0.41 -13.14
C LEU A 73 -1.31 1.02 -12.60
N GLY A 74 -0.98 2.01 -13.43
CA GLY A 74 -0.95 3.43 -13.05
C GLY A 74 0.19 4.16 -13.74
N LEU A 75 0.12 5.50 -13.79
CA LEU A 75 1.18 6.30 -14.39
C LEU A 75 2.48 6.10 -13.60
N ASN A 76 3.57 5.69 -14.28
CA ASN A 76 4.88 5.42 -13.69
C ASN A 76 4.92 4.35 -12.58
N ALA A 77 3.87 3.55 -12.41
CA ALA A 77 3.88 2.46 -11.43
C ALA A 77 5.04 1.50 -11.71
N GLY A 78 5.90 1.25 -10.72
CA GLY A 78 7.07 0.37 -10.86
C GLY A 78 8.13 0.85 -11.87
N SER A 79 8.13 2.11 -12.29
CA SER A 79 8.98 2.59 -13.40
C SER A 79 10.49 2.41 -13.19
N GLN A 80 10.97 2.43 -11.94
CA GLN A 80 12.37 2.17 -11.60
C GLN A 80 12.58 0.77 -11.01
N THR A 81 11.62 -0.15 -11.19
CA THR A 81 11.83 -1.56 -10.85
C THR A 81 12.81 -2.21 -11.79
N ILE A 82 13.79 -2.90 -11.21
CA ILE A 82 14.87 -3.58 -11.94
C ILE A 82 14.72 -5.10 -11.74
N PRO A 83 13.95 -5.80 -12.60
CA PRO A 83 13.87 -7.26 -12.55
C PRO A 83 15.22 -7.88 -12.95
N SER A 84 15.90 -8.56 -12.02
CA SER A 84 17.13 -9.28 -12.32
C SER A 84 17.30 -10.50 -11.41
N GLY A 85 17.47 -11.70 -11.99
CA GLY A 85 17.60 -12.92 -11.19
C GLY A 85 16.38 -13.17 -10.29
N THR A 86 16.52 -12.99 -8.99
CA THR A 86 15.45 -13.05 -7.97
C THR A 86 14.93 -11.69 -7.51
N GLU A 87 15.59 -10.61 -7.91
CA GLU A 87 15.30 -9.22 -7.51
C GLU A 87 14.23 -8.59 -8.41
N GLY A 88 13.45 -7.66 -7.85
CA GLY A 88 12.50 -6.85 -8.61
C GLY A 88 11.27 -7.60 -9.13
N LYS A 89 10.95 -8.78 -8.57
CA LYS A 89 9.88 -9.69 -9.03
C LYS A 89 8.74 -9.85 -8.02
N ASN A 90 7.62 -10.42 -8.47
CA ASN A 90 6.43 -10.76 -7.70
C ASN A 90 5.73 -9.56 -7.07
N ASN A 91 5.78 -8.39 -7.73
CA ASN A 91 5.20 -7.16 -7.21
C ASN A 91 3.83 -6.86 -7.83
N VAL A 92 2.92 -6.27 -7.06
CA VAL A 92 1.62 -5.77 -7.51
C VAL A 92 1.52 -4.29 -7.16
N PHE A 93 1.66 -3.40 -8.14
CA PHE A 93 1.56 -1.96 -7.94
C PHE A 93 0.36 -1.39 -8.69
N VAL A 94 -0.55 -0.72 -7.96
CA VAL A 94 -1.78 -0.15 -8.51
C VAL A 94 -1.95 1.27 -7.99
N GLY A 95 -1.85 2.27 -8.86
CA GLY A 95 -1.92 3.69 -8.52
C GLY A 95 -0.81 4.49 -9.21
N ASN A 96 -1.00 5.79 -9.36
CA ASN A 96 0.02 6.64 -9.96
C ASN A 96 1.25 6.68 -9.04
N ASN A 97 2.41 6.46 -9.64
CA ASN A 97 3.72 6.40 -8.99
C ASN A 97 3.82 5.36 -7.84
N ALA A 98 2.90 4.39 -7.77
CA ALA A 98 2.99 3.29 -6.81
C ALA A 98 4.29 2.49 -7.07
N GLY A 99 5.13 2.32 -6.05
CA GLY A 99 6.43 1.67 -6.18
C GLY A 99 7.37 2.31 -7.21
N PHE A 100 7.26 3.62 -7.46
CA PHE A 100 8.04 4.31 -8.50
C PHE A 100 9.55 4.01 -8.41
N SER A 101 10.14 4.17 -7.23
CA SER A 101 11.55 3.91 -6.94
C SER A 101 11.81 2.52 -6.35
N ASN A 102 10.96 1.54 -6.65
CA ASN A 102 11.13 0.15 -6.22
C ASN A 102 12.36 -0.50 -6.85
N GLY A 103 13.58 -0.29 -6.35
CA GLY A 103 14.83 -0.73 -7.00
C GLY A 103 14.91 -2.25 -7.24
N SER A 104 15.38 -3.00 -6.24
CA SER A 104 15.44 -4.47 -6.25
C SER A 104 14.30 -5.14 -5.47
N GLY A 105 13.36 -4.35 -4.92
CA GLY A 105 12.29 -4.86 -4.06
C GLY A 105 11.41 -5.92 -4.74
N ARG A 106 11.16 -7.03 -4.03
CA ARG A 106 10.37 -8.17 -4.52
C ARG A 106 9.23 -8.52 -3.56
N SER A 107 8.20 -9.18 -4.08
CA SER A 107 7.04 -9.65 -3.30
C SER A 107 6.30 -8.53 -2.55
N ASN A 108 6.20 -7.35 -3.15
CA ASN A 108 5.50 -6.19 -2.56
C ASN A 108 4.11 -5.98 -3.20
N ILE A 109 3.13 -5.55 -2.41
CA ILE A 109 1.79 -5.15 -2.87
C ILE A 109 1.58 -3.69 -2.51
N PHE A 110 1.56 -2.78 -3.50
CA PHE A 110 1.32 -1.35 -3.29
C PHE A 110 0.07 -0.90 -4.04
N ILE A 111 -0.94 -0.44 -3.33
CA ILE A 111 -2.23 -0.05 -3.91
C ILE A 111 -2.61 1.34 -3.39
N GLY A 112 -2.52 2.35 -4.25
CA GLY A 112 -2.79 3.76 -3.94
C GLY A 112 -1.86 4.69 -4.69
N ASP A 113 -2.27 5.95 -4.86
CA ASP A 113 -1.37 7.01 -5.35
C ASP A 113 -0.16 7.12 -4.42
N LEU A 114 1.06 7.10 -4.96
CA LEU A 114 2.33 7.20 -4.24
C LEU A 114 2.57 6.11 -3.16
N ALA A 115 1.79 5.03 -3.14
CA ALA A 115 2.02 3.92 -2.21
C ALA A 115 3.41 3.30 -2.45
N GLY A 116 4.25 3.24 -1.42
CA GLY A 116 5.62 2.71 -1.52
C GLY A 116 6.54 3.47 -2.49
N TYR A 117 6.29 4.77 -2.75
CA TYR A 117 7.00 5.55 -3.76
C TYR A 117 8.54 5.43 -3.71
N SER A 118 9.14 5.51 -2.51
CA SER A 118 10.60 5.54 -2.30
C SER A 118 11.21 4.21 -1.80
N ASN A 119 10.61 3.04 -2.07
CA ASN A 119 11.15 1.77 -1.55
C ASN A 119 12.37 1.25 -2.34
N THR A 120 13.60 1.54 -1.90
CA THR A 120 14.80 1.32 -2.74
C THR A 120 15.35 -0.10 -2.85
N GLY A 121 14.82 -1.11 -2.14
CA GLY A 121 15.38 -2.47 -2.23
C GLY A 121 14.76 -3.57 -1.36
N TRP A 122 13.69 -3.29 -0.61
CA TRP A 122 13.19 -4.19 0.43
C TRP A 122 11.91 -4.92 0.02
N HIS A 123 11.55 -5.95 0.78
CA HIS A 123 10.68 -7.03 0.30
C HIS A 123 9.52 -7.31 1.27
N PHE A 124 8.51 -8.02 0.76
CA PHE A 124 7.40 -8.55 1.58
C PHE A 124 6.55 -7.46 2.24
N ASN A 125 6.41 -6.31 1.60
CA ASN A 125 5.57 -5.23 2.10
C ASN A 125 4.19 -5.21 1.46
N THR A 126 3.15 -4.91 2.23
CA THR A 126 1.78 -4.67 1.74
C THR A 126 1.33 -3.27 2.13
N PHE A 127 1.30 -2.33 1.18
CA PHE A 127 0.86 -0.96 1.41
C PHE A 127 -0.42 -0.68 0.63
N VAL A 128 -1.48 -0.26 1.32
CA VAL A 128 -2.80 0.01 0.72
C VAL A 128 -3.33 1.34 1.22
N GLY A 129 -3.44 2.33 0.34
CA GLY A 129 -3.85 3.70 0.65
C GLY A 129 -2.95 4.73 -0.03
N SER A 130 -3.46 5.95 -0.22
CA SER A 130 -2.65 7.05 -0.77
C SER A 130 -1.45 7.31 0.14
N SER A 131 -0.25 7.34 -0.43
CA SER A 131 1.02 7.58 0.28
C SER A 131 1.31 6.61 1.44
N ALA A 132 0.64 5.45 1.49
CA ALA A 132 0.97 4.40 2.46
C ALA A 132 2.41 3.94 2.25
N GLY A 133 3.21 3.95 3.31
CA GLY A 133 4.63 3.56 3.26
C GLY A 133 5.49 4.37 2.28
N TYR A 134 5.15 5.64 2.01
CA TYR A 134 5.81 6.47 1.00
C TYR A 134 7.35 6.44 1.08
N ASN A 135 7.92 6.55 2.28
CA ASN A 135 9.38 6.50 2.52
C ASN A 135 9.90 5.13 2.97
N SER A 136 9.06 4.10 3.01
CA SER A 136 9.41 2.80 3.62
C SER A 136 10.52 2.07 2.89
N ASN A 137 11.67 1.96 3.56
CA ASN A 137 12.78 1.06 3.20
C ASN A 137 12.95 -0.06 4.24
N GLY A 138 11.85 -0.49 4.87
CA GLY A 138 11.82 -1.68 5.73
C GLY A 138 11.23 -2.90 5.00
N SER A 139 11.44 -4.09 5.55
CA SER A 139 10.81 -5.34 5.08
C SER A 139 9.68 -5.79 6.00
N ASP A 140 8.82 -6.65 5.47
CA ASP A 140 7.79 -7.37 6.24
C ASP A 140 6.75 -6.45 6.91
N ASN A 141 6.48 -5.29 6.31
CA ASN A 141 5.49 -4.34 6.82
C ASN A 141 4.14 -4.45 6.10
N THR A 142 3.05 -4.32 6.85
CA THR A 142 1.68 -4.19 6.32
C THR A 142 1.10 -2.85 6.75
N PHE A 143 0.93 -1.91 5.81
CA PHE A 143 0.37 -0.57 6.06
C PHE A 143 -0.94 -0.39 5.29
N VAL A 144 -2.04 -0.11 5.97
CA VAL A 144 -3.36 0.05 5.34
C VAL A 144 -4.03 1.32 5.85
N GLY A 145 -4.20 2.31 4.98
CA GLY A 145 -4.74 3.63 5.29
C GLY A 145 -3.99 4.73 4.54
N CYS A 146 -4.62 5.89 4.37
CA CYS A 146 -3.93 7.04 3.79
C CYS A 146 -2.78 7.46 4.72
N SER A 147 -1.58 7.62 4.16
CA SER A 147 -0.34 7.96 4.88
C SER A 147 0.02 7.03 6.06
N ALA A 148 -0.52 5.81 6.10
CA ALA A 148 -0.13 4.82 7.11
C ALA A 148 1.36 4.48 6.94
N GLY A 149 2.16 4.60 8.00
CA GLY A 149 3.60 4.37 7.96
C GLY A 149 4.39 5.26 7.00
N TYR A 150 3.89 6.47 6.68
CA TYR A 150 4.43 7.38 5.64
C TYR A 150 5.95 7.63 5.75
N SER A 151 6.46 7.87 6.95
CA SER A 151 7.87 8.19 7.22
C SER A 151 8.70 6.98 7.69
N ASN A 152 8.18 5.75 7.61
CA ASN A 152 8.98 4.57 7.96
C ASN A 152 10.20 4.57 7.08
N THR A 153 11.41 4.50 7.63
CA THR A 153 12.64 4.46 6.84
C THR A 153 13.28 3.08 6.93
N SER A 154 13.39 2.47 8.11
CA SER A 154 14.02 1.15 8.26
C SER A 154 13.26 0.18 9.17
N GLY A 155 12.12 0.58 9.74
CA GLY A 155 11.33 -0.27 10.63
C GLY A 155 10.78 -1.50 9.90
N GLN A 156 10.85 -2.65 10.56
CA GLN A 156 10.50 -3.96 10.01
C GLN A 156 9.39 -4.65 10.81
N SER A 157 8.68 -5.57 10.17
CA SER A 157 7.68 -6.42 10.83
C SER A 157 6.56 -5.63 11.51
N ASN A 158 6.14 -4.49 10.95
CA ASN A 158 5.06 -3.67 11.50
C ASN A 158 3.72 -3.95 10.81
N ALA A 159 2.64 -3.98 11.58
CA ALA A 159 1.26 -4.11 11.13
C ALA A 159 0.50 -2.83 11.51
N ILE A 160 0.30 -1.91 10.55
CA ILE A 160 -0.27 -0.58 10.79
C ILE A 160 -1.54 -0.38 9.95
N PHE A 161 -2.65 -0.10 10.61
CA PHE A 161 -3.96 0.03 9.99
C PHE A 161 -4.67 1.30 10.48
N GLY A 162 -5.02 2.21 9.58
CA GLY A 162 -5.70 3.45 9.86
C GLY A 162 -5.10 4.64 9.11
N ASP A 163 -5.94 5.65 8.84
CA ASP A 163 -5.47 6.92 8.27
C ASP A 163 -4.50 7.62 9.24
N PHE A 164 -3.33 8.01 8.75
CA PHE A 164 -2.19 8.54 9.52
C PHE A 164 -1.68 7.65 10.67
N ALA A 165 -2.09 6.38 10.75
CA ALA A 165 -1.58 5.47 11.76
C ALA A 165 -0.06 5.27 11.58
N GLY A 166 0.71 5.41 12.67
CA GLY A 166 2.16 5.26 12.65
C GLY A 166 2.90 6.13 11.62
N ALA A 167 2.33 7.26 11.19
CA ALA A 167 2.84 8.01 10.04
C ALA A 167 4.28 8.54 10.24
N MET A 168 4.70 8.81 11.48
CA MET A 168 6.07 9.23 11.82
C MET A 168 6.91 8.10 12.45
N ASN A 169 6.51 6.83 12.32
CA ASN A 169 7.44 5.73 12.61
C ASN A 169 8.60 5.81 11.64
N VAL A 170 9.84 5.85 12.14
CA VAL A 170 11.07 6.01 11.35
C VAL A 170 11.85 4.69 11.36
N THR A 171 12.09 4.10 12.54
CA THR A 171 12.92 2.90 12.69
C THR A 171 12.33 1.81 13.61
N GLY A 172 11.13 2.01 14.15
CA GLY A 172 10.49 1.09 15.09
C GLY A 172 10.08 -0.23 14.43
N ASN A 173 10.29 -1.33 15.14
CA ASN A 173 10.04 -2.70 14.68
C ASN A 173 8.94 -3.39 15.51
N HIS A 174 8.31 -4.40 14.92
CA HIS A 174 7.35 -5.27 15.61
C HIS A 174 6.14 -4.54 16.22
N ASN A 175 5.71 -3.42 15.64
CA ASN A 175 4.55 -2.68 16.14
C ASN A 175 3.24 -3.13 15.47
N SER A 176 2.19 -3.28 16.27
CA SER A 176 0.82 -3.57 15.85
C SER A 176 -0.06 -2.36 16.17
N ILE A 177 -0.32 -1.49 15.19
CA ILE A 177 -0.98 -0.19 15.39
C ILE A 177 -2.28 -0.14 14.59
N PHE A 178 -3.40 0.05 15.27
CA PHE A 178 -4.74 0.03 14.66
C PHE A 178 -5.55 1.25 15.10
N GLY A 179 -6.01 2.07 14.16
CA GLY A 179 -6.87 3.22 14.39
C GLY A 179 -6.33 4.52 13.81
N HIS A 180 -7.23 5.45 13.48
CA HIS A 180 -6.86 6.76 12.93
C HIS A 180 -5.88 7.49 13.85
N ALA A 181 -4.74 7.88 13.29
CA ALA A 181 -3.63 8.58 13.94
C ALA A 181 -3.14 7.95 15.26
N SER A 182 -3.37 6.65 15.44
CA SER A 182 -2.75 5.87 16.51
C SER A 182 -1.24 5.76 16.25
N GLY A 183 -0.41 5.89 17.30
CA GLY A 183 1.04 5.79 17.14
C GLY A 183 1.67 6.83 16.22
N ILE A 184 0.98 7.92 15.86
CA ILE A 184 1.41 8.83 14.79
C ILE A 184 2.83 9.40 15.03
N TYR A 185 3.23 9.64 16.29
CA TYR A 185 4.56 10.13 16.66
C TYR A 185 5.45 9.08 17.32
N LEU A 186 5.14 7.78 17.17
CA LEU A 186 6.05 6.71 17.58
C LEU A 186 7.22 6.68 16.61
N THR A 187 8.43 7.13 16.97
CA THR A 187 9.57 7.31 16.03
C THR A 187 10.48 6.09 15.91
N ALA A 188 10.95 5.56 17.04
CA ALA A 188 11.82 4.37 17.08
C ALA A 188 11.32 3.28 18.04
N GLY A 189 10.15 3.47 18.66
CA GLY A 189 9.59 2.51 19.60
C GLY A 189 9.33 1.15 18.97
N ASN A 190 9.69 0.10 19.70
CA ASN A 190 9.54 -1.30 19.28
C ASN A 190 8.51 -2.04 20.14
N ASP A 191 7.95 -3.11 19.57
CA ASP A 191 7.11 -4.08 20.29
C ASP A 191 5.86 -3.45 20.94
N ASN A 192 5.26 -2.44 20.31
CA ASN A 192 4.04 -1.81 20.79
C ASN A 192 2.79 -2.40 20.13
N THR A 193 1.71 -2.53 20.90
CA THR A 193 0.39 -2.88 20.41
C THR A 193 -0.59 -1.76 20.77
N PHE A 194 -1.03 -0.99 19.76
CA PHE A 194 -1.97 0.11 19.92
C PHE A 194 -3.26 -0.16 19.15
N MET A 195 -4.41 0.06 19.79
CA MET A 195 -5.71 -0.12 19.16
C MET A 195 -6.70 0.96 19.63
N GLY A 196 -7.04 1.89 18.75
CA GLY A 196 -8.04 2.93 19.00
C GLY A 196 -7.69 4.25 18.34
N TYR A 197 -8.69 5.14 18.20
CA TYR A 197 -8.49 6.52 17.74
C TYR A 197 -7.49 7.23 18.65
N TYR A 198 -6.38 7.75 18.08
CA TYR A 198 -5.28 8.38 18.83
C TYR A 198 -4.69 7.56 20.00
N SER A 199 -4.84 6.24 19.99
CA SER A 199 -4.16 5.39 20.99
C SER A 199 -2.65 5.48 20.81
N GLY A 200 -1.90 5.70 21.89
CA GLY A 200 -0.43 5.78 21.83
C GLY A 200 0.10 6.86 20.89
N ARG A 201 -0.63 7.97 20.69
CA ARG A 201 -0.28 9.01 19.71
C ARG A 201 1.17 9.53 19.86
N GLY A 202 1.69 9.56 21.09
CA GLY A 202 2.99 10.10 21.46
C GLY A 202 2.89 11.58 21.90
N ALA A 203 3.70 11.96 22.89
CA ALA A 203 3.58 13.23 23.61
C ALA A 203 3.91 14.51 22.80
N SER A 204 4.44 14.42 21.58
CA SER A 204 4.71 15.58 20.72
C SER A 204 5.33 15.14 19.40
N SER A 205 5.46 16.07 18.45
CA SER A 205 6.15 15.88 17.16
C SER A 205 7.65 15.60 17.27
N GLY A 206 8.21 15.50 18.48
CA GLY A 206 9.61 15.16 18.75
C GLY A 206 9.92 13.67 18.78
N GLY A 207 8.89 12.82 18.67
CA GLY A 207 9.04 11.38 18.71
C GLY A 207 8.94 10.80 20.11
N SER A 208 8.20 9.70 20.25
CA SER A 208 8.24 8.84 21.43
C SER A 208 8.90 7.51 21.04
N ASP A 209 10.02 7.19 21.67
CA ASP A 209 10.68 5.89 21.54
C ASP A 209 10.17 4.94 22.62
N SER A 210 8.87 4.96 22.87
CA SER A 210 8.23 4.13 23.89
C SER A 210 8.18 2.68 23.42
N HIS A 211 8.53 1.73 24.28
CA HIS A 211 8.63 0.31 23.98
C HIS A 211 7.65 -0.54 24.78
N TYR A 212 7.31 -1.71 24.25
CA TYR A 212 6.59 -2.76 24.97
C TYR A 212 5.22 -2.32 25.53
N ASN A 213 4.57 -1.32 24.93
CA ASN A 213 3.30 -0.81 25.42
C ASN A 213 2.11 -1.53 24.78
N CYS A 214 1.08 -1.76 25.57
CA CYS A 214 -0.16 -2.45 25.22
C CYS A 214 -1.34 -1.50 25.49
N LEU A 215 -1.80 -0.78 24.46
CA LEU A 215 -2.78 0.30 24.60
C LEU A 215 -4.04 0.00 23.78
N PHE A 216 -5.17 -0.07 24.46
CA PHE A 216 -6.46 -0.37 23.85
C PHE A 216 -7.51 0.64 24.29
N GLY A 217 -8.14 1.32 23.34
CA GLY A 217 -9.18 2.32 23.58
C GLY A 217 -8.86 3.68 22.94
N SER A 218 -9.91 4.46 22.73
CA SER A 218 -9.76 5.83 22.19
C SER A 218 -8.94 6.69 23.15
N GLU A 219 -7.88 7.30 22.64
CA GLU A 219 -6.91 8.12 23.39
C GLU A 219 -6.26 7.40 24.59
N SER A 220 -6.22 6.07 24.59
CA SER A 220 -5.47 5.31 25.59
C SER A 220 -3.97 5.59 25.43
N GLY A 221 -3.30 5.98 26.51
CA GLY A 221 -1.88 6.35 26.50
C GLY A 221 -1.55 7.40 25.45
N ARG A 222 -2.45 8.36 25.18
CA ARG A 222 -2.29 9.32 24.08
C ARG A 222 -0.92 9.99 24.10
N ASP A 223 -0.46 10.43 25.26
CA ASP A 223 0.82 11.12 25.43
C ASP A 223 1.90 10.20 26.02
N VAL A 224 1.81 8.87 25.79
CA VAL A 224 2.78 7.90 26.30
C VAL A 224 4.18 8.13 25.74
N THR A 225 5.18 8.16 26.61
CA THR A 225 6.61 8.08 26.24
C THR A 225 7.39 7.04 27.06
N GLY A 226 6.82 6.54 28.16
CA GLY A 226 7.39 5.46 28.96
C GLY A 226 7.11 4.06 28.41
N ASP A 227 7.74 3.07 29.04
CA ASP A 227 7.81 1.69 28.53
C ASP A 227 6.96 0.72 29.32
N SER A 228 6.61 -0.42 28.70
CA SER A 228 5.99 -1.57 29.39
C SER A 228 4.66 -1.25 30.08
N ASN A 229 3.88 -0.32 29.54
CA ASN A 229 2.58 0.05 30.10
C ASN A 229 1.45 -0.77 29.47
N VAL A 230 0.46 -1.11 30.28
CA VAL A 230 -0.81 -1.70 29.85
C VAL A 230 -1.93 -0.72 30.15
N MET A 231 -2.56 -0.16 29.11
CA MET A 231 -3.63 0.83 29.27
C MET A 231 -4.85 0.42 28.44
N ILE A 232 -5.93 0.08 29.11
CA ILE A 232 -7.15 -0.43 28.48
C ILE A 232 -8.34 0.40 28.93
N GLY A 233 -8.92 1.17 28.01
CA GLY A 233 -10.05 2.03 28.24
C GLY A 233 -9.96 3.35 27.48
N ARG A 234 -11.09 4.03 27.30
CA ARG A 234 -11.09 5.38 26.72
C ARG A 234 -10.34 6.32 27.68
N GLN A 235 -9.31 7.01 27.17
CA GLN A 235 -8.48 7.97 27.90
C GLN A 235 -7.75 7.39 29.13
N SER A 236 -7.51 6.08 29.20
CA SER A 236 -6.66 5.52 30.25
C SER A 236 -5.21 5.95 30.06
N GLY A 237 -4.55 6.43 31.12
CA GLY A 237 -3.15 6.90 31.08
C GLY A 237 -2.89 8.01 30.08
N LEU A 238 -3.89 8.84 29.78
CA LEU A 238 -3.85 9.83 28.70
C LEU A 238 -2.64 10.76 28.78
N SER A 239 -2.29 11.24 29.98
CA SER A 239 -1.15 12.13 30.25
C SER A 239 0.09 11.41 30.77
N ASN A 240 0.18 10.08 30.63
CA ASN A 240 1.32 9.32 31.14
C ASN A 240 2.58 9.53 30.29
N LEU A 241 3.30 10.60 30.55
CA LEU A 241 4.52 10.95 29.84
C LEU A 241 5.60 9.89 30.04
N SER A 242 6.22 9.79 31.22
CA SER A 242 7.41 8.94 31.43
C SER A 242 7.17 7.68 32.26
N GLY A 243 5.96 7.50 32.78
CA GLY A 243 5.61 6.35 33.61
C GLY A 243 5.81 5.05 32.85
N SER A 244 6.45 4.09 33.51
CA SER A 244 6.77 2.79 32.94
C SER A 244 6.28 1.67 33.86
N GLY A 245 5.84 0.56 33.29
CA GLY A 245 5.30 -0.57 34.07
C GLY A 245 3.91 -0.32 34.67
N ASN A 246 3.18 0.68 34.19
CA ASN A 246 1.86 1.01 34.69
C ASN A 246 0.78 0.08 34.13
N VAL A 247 -0.26 -0.18 34.93
CA VAL A 247 -1.47 -0.88 34.50
C VAL A 247 -2.68 0.00 34.80
N PHE A 248 -3.31 0.54 33.76
CA PHE A 248 -4.53 1.33 33.87
C PHE A 248 -5.67 0.62 33.13
N LEU A 249 -6.74 0.29 33.85
CA LEU A 249 -7.89 -0.42 33.32
C LEU A 249 -9.17 0.36 33.65
N GLY A 250 -9.88 0.79 32.62
CA GLY A 250 -11.16 1.50 32.74
C GLY A 250 -11.16 2.87 32.07
N ASN A 251 -12.35 3.47 31.98
CA ASN A 251 -12.48 4.81 31.41
C ASN A 251 -11.77 5.85 32.30
N GLN A 252 -10.84 6.61 31.73
CA GLN A 252 -10.06 7.64 32.43
C GLN A 252 -9.21 7.12 33.61
N ALA A 253 -8.95 5.81 33.68
CA ALA A 253 -8.04 5.25 34.68
C ALA A 253 -6.64 5.86 34.47
N GLY A 254 -6.05 6.46 35.51
CA GLY A 254 -4.74 7.10 35.41
C GLY A 254 -4.68 8.30 34.46
N TYR A 255 -5.81 8.96 34.17
CA TYR A 255 -5.92 10.03 33.17
C TYR A 255 -4.83 11.12 33.30
N GLY A 256 -4.55 11.57 34.52
CA GLY A 256 -3.58 12.62 34.83
C GLY A 256 -2.28 12.12 35.45
N GLU A 257 -2.08 10.81 35.54
CA GLU A 257 -0.86 10.24 36.09
C GLU A 257 0.26 10.36 35.06
N THR A 258 1.43 10.87 35.47
CA THR A 258 2.58 11.16 34.58
C THR A 258 3.77 10.22 34.78
N GLY A 259 3.69 9.32 35.77
CA GLY A 259 4.81 8.51 36.26
C GLY A 259 4.34 7.32 37.08
#